data_AF-A0A7S4MN04-F1
#
_entry.id   AF-A0A7S4MN04-F1
#
_cell.length_a   1.000
_cell.length_b   1.000
_cell.length_c   1.000
_cell.angle_alpha   90.00
_cell.angle_beta   90.00
_cell.angle_gamma   90.00
#
_symmetry.space_group_name_H-M   'P 1'
#
loop_
_entity.id
_entity.type
_entity.pdbx_description
1 polymer ?
#
loop_
_entity_poly.entity_id
_entity_poly.type
_entity_poly.pdbx_seq_one_letter_code
_entity_poly.pdbx_strand_id
1 'polypeptide(L)'
;VEFYSGIGGLAVAAKQAGVEVKLSFDIHPLANKTHELNFPSVSTSPTTICKLSAKSLSTLFSKYFQGTPAFWLLSPPCQPFSRRGLQKDLEDQRNESFLHLIKLLSTIEEELLPQYVLVENVACFEQSQTREHLTAALKNRNYHIQEFLLSPTQFGIPNQRLRYFCLAKKHPLEFYSTDYDDKINTTIANAQASHSSVCDPICEYLELETPVQDMLQSYGIKDKTLERSGKLFDIKIPQSRTTNCFTKSYGRFVEGSGSVLETSSVEVQADLQYSDEEIVKELKKRKLRYFSPREMLNLHGFPKDFVFPNEITTQQAYKLIGN
;
A
#
# COMPACT_ATOMS: atom_id res chain seq x y z
N VAL A 1 -3.16 12.41 -12.45
CA VAL A 1 -1.73 12.03 -12.50
C VAL A 1 -1.43 11.21 -11.26
N GLU A 2 -0.66 10.14 -11.40
CA GLU A 2 -0.24 9.27 -10.31
C GLU A 2 1.28 9.43 -10.08
N PHE A 3 1.67 9.99 -8.95
CA PHE A 3 3.07 10.09 -8.53
C PHE A 3 3.41 8.94 -7.58
N TYR A 4 4.63 8.42 -7.69
CA TYR A 4 5.07 7.24 -6.93
C TYR A 4 4.18 6.03 -7.25
N SER A 5 3.94 5.81 -8.55
CA SER A 5 2.89 4.89 -8.99
C SER A 5 3.11 3.44 -8.59
N GLY A 6 4.36 3.02 -8.34
CA GLY A 6 4.67 1.64 -8.01
C GLY A 6 4.07 0.69 -9.04
N ILE A 7 3.34 -0.33 -8.57
CA ILE A 7 2.63 -1.29 -9.43
C ILE A 7 1.21 -0.83 -9.81
N GLY A 8 0.82 0.41 -9.47
CA GLY A 8 -0.45 1.03 -9.84
C GLY A 8 -1.59 0.80 -8.84
N GLY A 9 -1.30 0.75 -7.54
CA GLY A 9 -2.33 0.59 -6.51
C GLY A 9 -3.35 1.75 -6.49
N LEU A 10 -2.87 2.99 -6.62
CA LEU A 10 -3.77 4.16 -6.72
C LEU A 10 -4.47 4.20 -8.09
N ALA A 11 -3.84 3.73 -9.16
CA ALA A 11 -4.50 3.55 -10.46
C ALA A 11 -5.64 2.51 -10.42
N VAL A 12 -5.49 1.38 -9.71
CA VAL A 12 -6.58 0.42 -9.46
C VAL A 12 -7.74 1.13 -8.75
N ALA A 13 -7.45 1.80 -7.64
CA ALA A 13 -8.47 2.48 -6.84
C ALA A 13 -9.18 3.60 -7.64
N ALA A 14 -8.41 4.39 -8.40
CA ALA A 14 -8.95 5.44 -9.28
C ALA A 14 -9.90 4.84 -10.33
N LYS A 15 -9.50 3.76 -11.01
CA LYS A 15 -10.33 3.08 -12.01
C LYS A 15 -11.64 2.57 -11.38
N GLN A 16 -11.59 1.97 -10.20
CA GLN A 16 -12.78 1.51 -9.46
C GLN A 16 -13.70 2.67 -9.06
N ALA A 17 -13.14 3.85 -8.78
CA ALA A 17 -13.87 5.08 -8.49
C ALA A 17 -14.34 5.84 -9.76
N GLY A 18 -14.12 5.30 -10.96
CA GLY A 18 -14.47 5.95 -12.23
C GLY A 18 -13.55 7.11 -12.64
N VAL A 19 -12.35 7.20 -12.04
CA VAL A 19 -11.32 8.20 -12.37
C VAL A 19 -10.25 7.57 -13.25
N GLU A 20 -10.01 8.16 -14.42
CA GLU A 20 -8.99 7.68 -15.34
C GLU A 20 -7.62 8.31 -15.06
N VAL A 21 -6.61 7.46 -14.87
CA VAL A 21 -5.20 7.89 -14.85
C VAL A 21 -4.68 7.91 -16.30
N LYS A 22 -3.99 8.98 -16.70
CA LYS A 22 -3.35 9.10 -18.03
C LYS A 22 -1.82 9.18 -17.98
N LEU A 23 -1.27 9.53 -16.82
CA LEU A 23 0.15 9.78 -16.63
C LEU A 23 0.56 9.31 -15.23
N SER A 24 1.61 8.50 -15.17
CA SER A 24 2.20 7.98 -13.94
C SER A 24 3.71 8.22 -13.88
N PHE A 25 4.26 8.34 -12.66
CA PHE A 25 5.69 8.54 -12.41
C PHE A 25 6.20 7.58 -11.35
N ASP A 26 7.21 6.78 -11.69
CA ASP A 26 8.00 6.01 -10.72
C ASP A 26 9.39 5.73 -11.31
N ILE A 27 10.40 5.67 -10.45
CA ILE A 27 11.79 5.42 -10.88
C ILE A 27 12.14 3.93 -10.95
N HIS A 28 11.32 3.05 -10.37
CA HIS A 28 11.63 1.64 -10.21
C HIS A 28 11.26 0.84 -11.48
N PRO A 29 12.24 0.30 -12.23
CA PRO A 29 11.98 -0.26 -13.56
C PRO A 29 10.99 -1.44 -13.55
N LEU A 30 11.07 -2.34 -12.56
CA LEU A 30 10.14 -3.47 -12.46
C LEU A 30 8.73 -3.03 -12.06
N ALA A 31 8.62 -1.91 -11.34
CA ALA A 31 7.32 -1.37 -10.96
C ALA A 31 6.64 -0.77 -12.19
N ASN A 32 7.39 0.03 -12.96
CA ASN A 32 6.94 0.56 -14.25
C ASN A 32 6.52 -0.52 -15.23
N LYS A 33 7.34 -1.57 -15.41
CA LYS A 33 6.97 -2.72 -16.27
C LYS A 33 5.66 -3.38 -15.83
N THR A 34 5.48 -3.55 -14.52
CA THR A 34 4.23 -4.13 -13.97
C THR A 34 3.06 -3.19 -14.19
N HIS A 35 3.25 -1.89 -13.98
CA HIS A 35 2.24 -0.86 -14.20
C HIS A 35 1.79 -0.82 -15.66
N GLU A 36 2.75 -0.69 -16.60
CA GLU A 36 2.50 -0.64 -18.05
C GLU A 36 1.75 -1.89 -18.56
N LEU A 37 2.07 -3.07 -18.02
CA LEU A 37 1.40 -4.32 -18.37
C LEU A 37 -0.09 -4.31 -17.99
N ASN A 38 -0.44 -3.74 -16.84
CA ASN A 38 -1.81 -3.72 -16.33
C ASN A 38 -2.59 -2.46 -16.73
N PHE A 39 -1.88 -1.40 -17.13
CA PHE A 39 -2.45 -0.10 -17.50
C PHE A 39 -1.85 0.41 -18.83
N PRO A 40 -2.05 -0.30 -19.95
CA PRO A 40 -1.42 0.03 -21.24
C PRO A 40 -1.85 1.39 -21.81
N SER A 41 -2.97 1.95 -21.34
CA SER A 41 -3.44 3.29 -21.71
C SER A 41 -2.81 4.43 -20.89
N VAL A 42 -2.05 4.12 -19.83
CA VAL A 42 -1.35 5.09 -19.00
C VAL A 42 0.06 5.32 -19.55
N SER A 43 0.43 6.58 -19.75
CA SER A 43 1.81 6.91 -20.07
C SER A 43 2.65 6.86 -18.80
N THR A 44 3.45 5.81 -18.63
CA THR A 44 4.39 5.68 -17.50
C THR A 44 5.69 6.40 -17.79
N SER A 45 6.20 7.15 -16.81
CA SER A 45 7.44 7.92 -16.92
C SER A 45 8.46 7.47 -15.86
N PRO A 46 9.68 7.05 -16.27
CA PRO A 46 10.76 6.73 -15.35
C PRO A 46 11.46 7.97 -14.77
N THR A 47 10.90 9.17 -15.01
CA THR A 47 11.53 10.44 -14.60
C THR A 47 11.53 10.59 -13.08
N THR A 48 12.69 10.94 -12.53
CA THR A 48 12.79 11.35 -11.13
C THR A 48 11.92 12.58 -10.88
N ILE A 49 11.02 12.49 -9.89
CA ILE A 49 10.07 13.55 -9.56
C ILE A 49 10.76 14.90 -9.28
N CYS A 50 11.97 14.91 -8.68
CA CYS A 50 12.74 16.14 -8.44
C CYS A 50 13.12 16.91 -9.73
N LYS A 51 13.07 16.28 -10.90
CA LYS A 51 13.36 16.92 -12.19
C LYS A 51 12.14 17.60 -12.80
N LEU A 52 10.96 17.41 -12.22
CA LEU A 52 9.74 18.06 -12.70
C LEU A 52 9.77 19.55 -12.33
N SER A 53 9.46 20.40 -13.28
CA SER A 53 9.23 21.84 -13.10
C SER A 53 7.82 22.21 -13.52
N ALA A 54 7.34 23.40 -13.12
CA ALA A 54 6.07 23.98 -13.57
C ALA A 54 5.93 23.89 -15.11
N LYS A 55 6.98 24.31 -15.83
CA LYS A 55 7.06 24.23 -17.29
C LYS A 55 6.90 22.81 -17.81
N SER A 56 7.62 21.83 -17.23
CA SER A 56 7.51 20.44 -17.69
C SER A 56 6.14 19.84 -17.40
N LEU A 57 5.52 20.18 -16.25
CA LEU A 57 4.17 19.74 -15.90
C LEU A 57 3.15 20.34 -16.87
N SER A 58 3.25 21.64 -17.18
CA SER A 58 2.40 22.29 -18.18
C SER A 58 2.48 21.61 -19.56
N THR A 59 3.69 21.28 -20.03
CA THR A 59 3.88 20.53 -21.29
C THR A 59 3.23 19.14 -21.22
N LEU A 60 3.44 18.40 -20.13
CA LEU A 60 2.87 17.07 -19.96
C LEU A 60 1.34 17.13 -19.86
N PHE A 61 0.80 18.10 -19.14
CA PHE A 61 -0.63 18.27 -18.95
C PHE A 61 -1.29 18.57 -20.30
N SER A 62 -0.76 19.52 -21.05
CA SER A 62 -1.23 19.83 -22.42
C SER A 62 -1.16 18.63 -23.38
N LYS A 63 -0.20 17.72 -23.19
CA LYS A 63 -0.02 16.54 -24.05
C LYS A 63 -1.02 15.43 -23.73
N TYR A 64 -1.27 15.16 -22.46
CA TYR A 64 -2.01 13.98 -22.01
C TYR A 64 -3.43 14.28 -21.52
N PHE A 65 -3.74 15.57 -21.31
CA PHE A 65 -5.00 16.04 -20.77
C PHE A 65 -5.50 17.22 -21.61
N GLN A 66 -6.82 17.40 -21.69
CA GLN A 66 -7.44 18.58 -22.30
C GLN A 66 -7.47 19.73 -21.27
N GLY A 67 -6.30 20.08 -20.72
CA GLY A 67 -6.15 21.02 -19.62
C GLY A 67 -5.39 20.41 -18.44
N THR A 68 -5.71 20.84 -17.22
CA THR A 68 -5.03 20.38 -16.01
C THR A 68 -5.68 19.11 -15.47
N PRO A 69 -4.89 18.10 -15.05
CA PRO A 69 -5.43 16.91 -14.43
C PRO A 69 -6.23 17.26 -13.18
N ALA A 70 -7.44 16.73 -13.09
CA ALA A 70 -8.28 16.95 -11.92
C ALA A 70 -7.62 16.42 -10.62
N PHE A 71 -6.90 15.30 -10.70
CA PHE A 71 -6.29 14.63 -9.55
C PHE A 71 -4.77 14.60 -9.61
N TRP A 72 -4.15 14.88 -8.47
CA TRP A 72 -2.84 14.34 -8.12
C TRP A 72 -3.02 13.25 -7.08
N LEU A 73 -2.59 12.02 -7.41
CA LEU A 73 -2.58 10.86 -6.51
C LEU A 73 -1.12 10.59 -6.12
N LEU A 74 -0.82 10.50 -4.83
CA LEU A 74 0.55 10.39 -4.33
C LEU A 74 0.67 9.30 -3.26
N SER A 75 1.73 8.50 -3.35
CA SER A 75 2.15 7.54 -2.32
C SER A 75 3.65 7.67 -2.04
N PRO A 76 4.13 8.83 -1.53
CA PRO A 76 5.57 9.11 -1.37
C PRO A 76 6.26 8.10 -0.44
N PRO A 77 7.57 7.85 -0.61
CA PRO A 77 8.30 6.87 0.18
C PRO A 77 8.35 7.24 1.67
N CYS A 78 7.97 6.29 2.54
CA CYS A 78 7.71 6.55 3.96
C CYS A 78 8.93 6.49 4.91
N GLN A 79 10.13 6.23 4.37
CA GLN A 79 11.30 5.85 5.16
C GLN A 79 11.80 6.86 6.23
N PRO A 80 11.51 8.18 6.17
CA PRO A 80 11.81 9.09 7.28
C PRO A 80 10.86 8.94 8.49
N PHE A 81 9.64 8.42 8.28
CA PHE A 81 8.50 8.56 9.20
C PHE A 81 8.14 7.27 9.96
N SER A 82 8.81 6.16 9.66
CA SER A 82 8.56 4.88 10.34
C SER A 82 9.11 4.87 11.76
N ARG A 83 8.47 4.13 12.68
CA ARG A 83 8.93 3.94 14.09
C ARG A 83 10.38 3.46 14.25
N ARG A 84 10.99 2.91 13.19
CA ARG A 84 12.38 2.41 13.18
C ARG A 84 13.35 3.36 12.44
N GLY A 85 12.89 4.49 11.93
CA GLY A 85 13.72 5.48 11.22
C GLY A 85 14.44 6.43 12.16
N LEU A 86 15.49 7.10 11.66
CA LEU A 86 16.25 8.12 12.41
C LEU A 86 15.47 9.44 12.64
N GLN A 87 14.19 9.51 12.21
CA GLN A 87 13.30 10.67 12.32
C GLN A 87 13.91 11.99 11.81
N LYS A 88 14.77 11.91 10.78
CA LYS A 88 15.43 13.07 10.17
C LYS A 88 14.57 13.81 9.14
N ASP A 89 13.29 13.45 9.01
CA ASP A 89 12.21 14.12 8.25
C ASP A 89 12.66 14.99 7.05
N LEU A 90 12.98 16.27 7.30
CA LEU A 90 13.33 17.26 6.28
C LEU A 90 14.74 17.10 5.69
N GLU A 91 15.67 16.50 6.44
CA GLU A 91 17.05 16.24 6.02
C GLU A 91 17.21 14.90 5.28
N ASP A 92 16.16 14.08 5.23
CA ASP A 92 16.20 12.80 4.57
C ASP A 92 16.09 12.96 3.05
N GLN A 93 17.15 12.62 2.33
CA GLN A 93 17.20 12.68 0.86
C GLN A 93 16.05 11.90 0.20
N ARG A 94 15.50 10.88 0.86
CA ARG A 94 14.38 10.10 0.34
C ARG A 94 13.07 10.89 0.30
N ASN A 95 12.96 11.92 1.13
CA ASN A 95 11.82 12.83 1.21
C ASN A 95 11.93 14.03 0.26
N GLU A 96 13.11 14.28 -0.31
CA GLU A 96 13.39 15.41 -1.21
C GLU A 96 12.36 15.51 -2.35
N SER A 97 12.03 14.37 -2.96
CA SER A 97 11.05 14.33 -4.06
C SER A 97 9.65 14.78 -3.64
N PHE A 98 9.25 14.49 -2.40
CA PHE A 98 7.91 14.83 -1.92
C PHE A 98 7.86 16.30 -1.50
N LEU A 99 8.89 16.78 -0.79
CA LEU A 99 9.08 18.21 -0.50
C LEU A 99 9.11 19.05 -1.79
N HIS A 100 9.70 18.52 -2.86
CA HIS A 100 9.68 19.15 -4.18
C HIS A 100 8.27 19.26 -4.76
N LEU A 101 7.44 18.21 -4.67
CA LEU A 101 6.03 18.30 -5.09
C LEU A 101 5.22 19.26 -4.23
N ILE A 102 5.45 19.31 -2.92
CA ILE A 102 4.82 20.28 -2.00
C ILE A 102 5.22 21.70 -2.39
N LYS A 103 6.50 21.94 -2.71
CA LYS A 103 6.98 23.22 -3.22
C LYS A 103 6.29 23.57 -4.54
N LEU A 104 6.19 22.64 -5.49
CA LEU A 104 5.46 22.86 -6.74
C LEU A 104 4.00 23.23 -6.47
N LEU A 105 3.26 22.50 -5.63
CA LEU A 105 1.89 22.86 -5.25
C LEU A 105 1.80 24.30 -4.70
N SER A 106 2.83 24.75 -3.99
CA SER A 106 2.88 26.09 -3.39
C SER A 106 3.19 27.19 -4.41
N THR A 107 3.92 26.90 -5.47
CA THR A 107 4.50 27.93 -6.37
C THR A 107 4.03 27.86 -7.82
N ILE A 108 3.42 26.76 -8.27
CA ILE A 108 2.91 26.67 -9.65
C ILE A 108 1.73 27.61 -9.88
N GLU A 109 1.55 27.99 -11.14
CA GLU A 109 0.46 28.82 -11.63
C GLU A 109 -0.91 28.20 -11.25
N GLU A 110 -1.90 29.06 -10.98
CA GLU A 110 -3.22 28.64 -10.48
C GLU A 110 -3.91 27.65 -11.43
N GLU A 111 -3.74 27.86 -12.74
CA GLU A 111 -4.32 27.04 -13.79
C GLU A 111 -3.75 25.62 -13.83
N LEU A 112 -2.56 25.40 -13.27
CA LEU A 112 -1.90 24.08 -13.20
C LEU A 112 -2.19 23.32 -11.90
N LEU A 113 -2.89 23.93 -10.95
CA LEU A 113 -3.27 23.26 -9.71
C LEU A 113 -4.34 22.19 -9.96
N PRO A 114 -4.20 20.98 -9.37
CA PRO A 114 -5.26 19.99 -9.44
C PRO A 114 -6.50 20.43 -8.63
N GLN A 115 -7.67 19.91 -9.00
CA GLN A 115 -8.88 20.11 -8.17
C GLN A 115 -8.84 19.24 -6.90
N TYR A 116 -8.16 18.10 -6.98
CA TYR A 116 -8.11 17.09 -5.94
C TYR A 116 -6.67 16.62 -5.70
N VAL A 117 -6.29 16.49 -4.44
CA VAL A 117 -5.03 15.84 -4.04
C VAL A 117 -5.36 14.71 -3.09
N LEU A 118 -4.80 13.53 -3.35
CA LEU A 118 -4.83 12.40 -2.44
C LEU A 118 -3.40 11.99 -2.11
N VAL A 119 -3.06 11.97 -0.82
CA VAL A 119 -1.78 11.46 -0.31
C VAL A 119 -2.04 10.25 0.57
N GLU A 120 -1.47 9.11 0.23
CA GLU A 120 -1.30 7.96 1.14
C GLU A 120 0.08 8.03 1.81
N ASN A 121 0.16 7.68 3.08
CA ASN A 121 1.42 7.49 3.77
C ASN A 121 1.28 6.49 4.93
N VAL A 122 2.38 6.19 5.63
CA VAL A 122 2.33 5.34 6.84
C VAL A 122 1.72 6.06 8.03
N ALA A 123 1.18 5.27 8.96
CA ALA A 123 0.93 5.74 10.32
C ALA A 123 2.22 6.32 10.93
N CYS A 124 2.08 7.37 11.73
CA CYS A 124 3.10 8.29 12.22
C CYS A 124 3.50 9.43 11.25
N PHE A 125 3.10 9.40 9.98
CA PHE A 125 3.29 10.55 9.08
C PHE A 125 2.52 11.78 9.57
N GLU A 126 1.38 11.59 10.23
CA GLU A 126 0.56 12.66 10.79
C GLU A 126 1.27 13.50 11.86
N GLN A 127 2.39 13.00 12.40
CA GLN A 127 3.23 13.66 13.40
C GLN A 127 4.48 14.32 12.79
N SER A 128 4.62 14.30 11.47
CA SER A 128 5.82 14.76 10.76
C SER A 128 5.76 16.25 10.40
N GLN A 129 6.93 16.91 10.33
CA GLN A 129 7.07 18.27 9.79
C GLN A 129 6.72 18.31 8.31
N THR A 130 6.96 17.23 7.56
CA THR A 130 6.53 17.14 6.16
C THR A 130 5.01 17.21 6.01
N ARG A 131 4.24 16.61 6.93
CA ARG A 131 2.78 16.78 6.97
C ARG A 131 2.39 18.22 7.24
N GLU A 132 3.07 18.90 8.15
CA GLU A 132 2.83 20.33 8.42
C GLU A 132 3.08 21.17 7.17
N HIS A 133 4.18 20.92 6.44
CA HIS A 133 4.48 21.60 5.18
C HIS A 133 3.43 21.31 4.10
N LEU A 134 2.99 20.07 3.96
CA LEU A 134 1.93 19.68 3.01
C LEU A 134 0.62 20.42 3.30
N THR A 135 0.16 20.36 4.56
CA THR A 135 -1.12 20.96 4.95
C THR A 135 -1.07 22.48 4.88
N ALA A 136 0.05 23.12 5.26
CA ALA A 136 0.25 24.55 5.09
C ALA A 136 0.23 24.96 3.60
N ALA A 137 0.93 24.23 2.73
CA ALA A 137 0.93 24.48 1.29
C ALA A 137 -0.48 24.40 0.70
N LEU A 138 -1.23 23.36 1.04
CA LEU A 138 -2.61 23.17 0.57
C LEU A 138 -3.55 24.27 1.11
N LYS A 139 -3.50 24.59 2.40
CA LYS A 139 -4.32 25.66 3.00
C LYS A 139 -4.01 27.03 2.37
N ASN A 140 -2.73 27.36 2.17
CA ASN A 140 -2.30 28.61 1.52
C ASN A 140 -2.74 28.72 0.05
N ARG A 141 -3.07 27.61 -0.60
CA ARG A 141 -3.61 27.57 -1.96
C ARG A 141 -5.14 27.34 -1.98
N ASN A 142 -5.82 27.59 -0.86
CA ASN A 142 -7.28 27.49 -0.69
C ASN A 142 -7.84 26.09 -0.98
N TYR A 143 -7.20 25.05 -0.43
CA TYR A 143 -7.79 23.71 -0.37
C TYR A 143 -8.46 23.45 0.98
N HIS A 144 -9.61 22.79 0.95
CA HIS A 144 -10.19 22.11 2.11
C HIS A 144 -9.51 20.75 2.27
N ILE A 145 -9.22 20.35 3.51
CA ILE A 145 -8.43 19.14 3.82
C ILE A 145 -9.16 18.27 4.83
N GLN A 146 -9.17 16.96 4.60
CA GLN A 146 -9.58 15.95 5.57
C GLN A 146 -8.53 14.85 5.67
N GLU A 147 -8.22 14.44 6.89
CA GLU A 147 -7.16 13.48 7.19
C GLU A 147 -7.70 12.26 7.91
N PHE A 148 -7.16 11.09 7.59
CA PHE A 148 -7.62 9.82 8.12
C PHE A 148 -6.48 8.87 8.46
N LEU A 149 -6.70 8.02 9.46
CA LEU A 149 -5.92 6.82 9.74
C LEU A 149 -6.84 5.60 9.61
N LEU A 150 -6.68 4.85 8.52
CA LEU A 150 -7.60 3.77 8.15
C LEU A 150 -6.87 2.45 7.93
N SER A 151 -7.54 1.35 8.24
CA SER A 151 -7.07 -0.03 8.03
C SER A 151 -8.12 -0.82 7.25
N PRO A 152 -7.73 -1.71 6.31
CA PRO A 152 -8.65 -2.58 5.57
C PRO A 152 -9.59 -3.39 6.47
N THR A 153 -9.16 -3.72 7.69
CA THR A 153 -9.98 -4.39 8.70
C THR A 153 -11.28 -3.66 9.05
N GLN A 154 -11.34 -2.35 8.85
CA GLN A 154 -12.55 -1.55 9.09
C GLN A 154 -13.59 -1.70 7.96
N PHE A 155 -13.17 -2.27 6.83
CA PHE A 155 -13.95 -2.46 5.61
C PHE A 155 -14.17 -3.95 5.33
N GLY A 156 -14.05 -4.81 6.36
CA GLY A 156 -14.27 -6.25 6.23
C GLY A 156 -13.09 -7.06 5.68
N ILE A 157 -11.95 -6.44 5.37
CA ILE A 157 -10.80 -7.15 4.78
C ILE A 157 -9.86 -7.65 5.89
N PRO A 158 -9.50 -8.95 5.93
CA PRO A 158 -8.70 -9.54 7.01
C PRO A 158 -7.19 -9.24 6.87
N ASN A 159 -6.81 -7.98 6.67
CA ASN A 159 -5.41 -7.54 6.64
C ASN A 159 -5.18 -6.24 7.40
N GLN A 160 -4.30 -6.29 8.40
CA GLN A 160 -3.88 -5.11 9.15
C GLN A 160 -2.93 -4.28 8.30
N ARG A 161 -3.41 -3.15 7.77
CA ARG A 161 -2.59 -2.22 6.99
C ARG A 161 -3.00 -0.79 7.29
N LEU A 162 -2.75 -0.37 8.53
CA LEU A 162 -3.04 1.00 8.97
C LEU A 162 -2.20 2.00 8.16
N ARG A 163 -2.87 2.96 7.53
CA ARG A 163 -2.27 4.00 6.70
C ARG A 163 -2.92 5.35 6.96
N TYR A 164 -2.09 6.38 6.78
CA TYR A 164 -2.50 7.76 6.77
C TYR A 164 -3.02 8.13 5.38
N PHE A 165 -4.10 8.89 5.33
CA PHE A 165 -4.66 9.46 4.11
C PHE A 165 -4.92 10.95 4.31
N CYS A 166 -4.50 11.78 3.36
CA CYS A 166 -4.87 13.19 3.27
C CYS A 166 -5.62 13.42 1.96
N LEU A 167 -6.85 13.89 2.08
CA LEU A 167 -7.70 14.26 0.97
C LEU A 167 -7.78 15.79 0.95
N ALA A 168 -7.55 16.39 -0.21
CA ALA A 168 -7.69 17.83 -0.39
C ALA A 168 -8.56 18.15 -1.61
N LYS A 169 -9.45 19.14 -1.44
CA LYS A 169 -10.34 19.66 -2.49
C LYS A 169 -10.09 21.16 -2.66
N LYS A 170 -9.83 21.61 -3.89
CA LYS A 170 -9.63 23.02 -4.20
C LYS A 170 -10.96 23.77 -4.11
N HIS A 171 -11.00 24.90 -3.39
CA HIS A 171 -12.17 25.78 -3.38
C HIS A 171 -12.60 26.14 -4.83
N PRO A 172 -13.90 26.11 -5.17
CA PRO A 172 -15.07 26.03 -4.27
C PRO A 172 -15.57 24.62 -3.94
N LEU A 173 -14.79 23.57 -4.20
CA LEU A 173 -15.19 22.20 -3.87
C LEU A 173 -15.11 21.95 -2.36
N GLU A 174 -16.17 21.40 -1.78
CA GLU A 174 -16.27 21.10 -0.35
C GLU A 174 -16.45 19.60 -0.08
N PHE A 175 -16.18 19.17 1.16
CA PHE A 175 -16.52 17.84 1.64
C PHE A 175 -17.97 17.82 2.12
N TYR A 176 -18.63 16.66 2.01
CA TYR A 176 -20.04 16.53 2.40
C TYR A 176 -20.28 16.64 3.90
N SER A 177 -19.31 16.20 4.71
CA SER A 177 -19.35 16.32 6.17
C SER A 177 -18.14 17.13 6.61
N THR A 178 -18.37 18.12 7.47
CA THR A 178 -17.35 18.91 8.15
C THR A 178 -16.91 18.26 9.47
N ASP A 179 -17.49 17.11 9.84
CA ASP A 179 -17.20 16.42 11.10
C ASP A 179 -15.75 15.94 11.19
N TYR A 180 -15.03 15.96 10.06
CA TYR A 180 -13.66 15.48 9.92
C TYR A 180 -12.63 16.62 9.93
N ASP A 181 -13.07 17.87 9.93
CA ASP A 181 -12.20 19.01 9.75
C ASP A 181 -11.27 19.22 10.97
N ASP A 182 -10.03 19.64 10.68
CA ASP A 182 -8.97 19.95 11.66
C ASP A 182 -8.63 18.84 12.68
N LYS A 183 -8.94 17.58 12.37
CA LYS A 183 -8.49 16.39 13.13
C LYS A 183 -8.18 15.20 12.22
N ILE A 184 -7.40 14.25 12.74
CA ILE A 184 -7.12 12.99 12.06
C ILE A 184 -8.17 11.96 12.46
N ASN A 185 -8.95 11.49 11.49
CA ASN A 185 -10.12 10.65 11.72
C ASN A 185 -9.78 9.18 11.59
N THR A 186 -10.23 8.38 12.55
CA THR A 186 -9.97 6.93 12.53
C THR A 186 -11.12 6.13 11.96
N THR A 187 -12.21 6.78 11.52
CA THR A 187 -13.40 6.12 10.97
C THR A 187 -14.03 6.98 9.87
N ILE A 188 -14.82 6.36 9.01
CA ILE A 188 -15.68 7.02 8.02
C ILE A 188 -17.13 6.73 8.41
N ALA A 189 -17.96 7.75 8.58
CA ALA A 189 -19.31 7.65 9.16
C ALA A 189 -20.23 6.71 8.35
N ASN A 190 -20.03 6.63 7.04
CA ASN A 190 -20.82 5.74 6.17
C ASN A 190 -20.26 4.31 6.06
N ALA A 191 -19.01 4.06 6.46
CA ALA A 191 -18.40 2.73 6.34
C ALA A 191 -18.97 1.72 7.36
N GLN A 192 -19.45 2.20 8.51
CA GLN A 192 -20.04 1.35 9.55
C GLN A 192 -21.48 0.91 9.24
N ALA A 193 -22.18 1.58 8.32
CA ALA A 193 -23.58 1.28 8.01
C ALA A 193 -23.75 0.13 6.99
N SER A 194 -22.73 -0.17 6.18
CA SER A 194 -22.81 -1.13 5.07
C SER A 194 -21.95 -2.39 5.22
N HIS A 195 -20.98 -2.41 6.15
CA HIS A 195 -20.10 -3.56 6.35
C HIS A 195 -20.34 -4.20 7.72
N SER A 196 -20.46 -5.53 7.73
CA SER A 196 -20.37 -6.33 8.95
C SER A 196 -19.13 -5.90 9.73
N SER A 197 -19.26 -5.72 11.04
CA SER A 197 -18.12 -5.39 11.93
C SER A 197 -17.03 -6.48 11.97
N VAL A 198 -17.26 -7.59 11.26
CA VAL A 198 -16.41 -8.77 11.23
C VAL A 198 -15.76 -8.89 9.85
N CYS A 199 -14.44 -9.01 9.80
CA CYS A 199 -13.69 -9.26 8.56
C CYS A 199 -14.00 -10.63 7.97
N ASP A 200 -13.99 -10.75 6.65
CA ASP A 200 -14.09 -12.02 5.92
C ASP A 200 -12.99 -13.00 6.34
N PRO A 201 -13.24 -14.32 6.28
CA PRO A 201 -12.19 -15.30 6.53
C PRO A 201 -11.14 -15.27 5.41
N ILE A 202 -9.89 -15.55 5.76
CA ILE A 202 -8.76 -15.55 4.81
C ILE A 202 -9.01 -16.47 3.60
N CYS A 203 -9.76 -17.56 3.76
CA CYS A 203 -10.07 -18.51 2.69
C CYS A 203 -10.71 -17.87 1.44
N GLU A 204 -11.44 -16.75 1.59
CA GLU A 204 -12.02 -16.00 0.45
C GLU A 204 -10.97 -15.35 -0.45
N TYR A 205 -9.72 -15.24 0.02
CA TYR A 205 -8.61 -14.59 -0.68
C TYR A 205 -7.55 -15.57 -1.19
N LEU A 206 -7.71 -16.87 -0.92
CA LEU A 206 -6.75 -17.92 -1.28
C LEU A 206 -6.93 -18.42 -2.72
N GLU A 207 -5.85 -18.92 -3.31
CA GLU A 207 -5.88 -19.59 -4.62
C GLU A 207 -6.31 -21.06 -4.45
N LEU A 208 -7.61 -21.28 -4.22
CA LEU A 208 -8.17 -22.60 -3.93
C LEU A 208 -8.13 -23.58 -5.11
N GLU A 209 -7.97 -23.07 -6.33
CA GLU A 209 -7.85 -23.88 -7.55
C GLU A 209 -6.47 -24.53 -7.67
N THR A 210 -5.44 -23.97 -7.02
CA THR A 210 -4.08 -24.51 -7.04
C THR A 210 -3.92 -25.61 -5.99
N PRO A 211 -3.48 -26.83 -6.35
CA PRO A 211 -3.26 -27.89 -5.38
C PRO A 211 -2.32 -27.46 -4.25
N VAL A 212 -2.67 -27.81 -3.01
CA VAL A 212 -1.88 -27.46 -1.81
C VAL A 212 -0.42 -27.91 -1.92
N GLN A 213 -0.18 -29.05 -2.57
CA GLN A 213 1.17 -29.58 -2.77
C GLN A 213 2.05 -28.66 -3.63
N ASP A 214 1.48 -28.06 -4.68
CA ASP A 214 2.17 -27.15 -5.58
C ASP A 214 2.44 -25.81 -4.89
N MET A 215 1.48 -25.35 -4.06
CA MET A 215 1.65 -24.18 -3.20
C MET A 215 2.76 -24.39 -2.17
N LEU A 216 2.85 -25.58 -1.57
CA LEU A 216 3.92 -25.92 -0.63
C LEU A 216 5.28 -26.04 -1.32
N GLN A 217 5.33 -26.56 -2.54
CA GLN A 217 6.56 -26.60 -3.32
C GLN A 217 7.07 -25.18 -3.63
N SER A 218 6.17 -24.27 -3.97
CA SER A 218 6.52 -22.91 -4.40
C SER A 218 6.75 -21.95 -3.24
N TYR A 219 5.93 -22.05 -2.19
CA TYR A 219 5.85 -21.06 -1.10
C TYR A 219 6.06 -21.67 0.30
N GLY A 220 6.37 -22.97 0.39
CA GLY A 220 6.61 -23.66 1.66
C GLY A 220 7.77 -23.05 2.44
N ILE A 221 7.61 -22.99 3.77
CA ILE A 221 8.67 -22.53 4.65
C ILE A 221 9.68 -23.67 4.83
N LYS A 222 10.94 -23.40 4.52
CA LYS A 222 12.02 -24.38 4.63
C LYS A 222 12.27 -24.75 6.10
N ASP A 223 12.57 -26.02 6.36
CA ASP A 223 12.93 -26.56 7.69
C ASP A 223 13.97 -25.71 8.42
N LYS A 224 15.06 -25.33 7.73
CA LYS A 224 16.11 -24.49 8.30
C LYS A 224 15.60 -23.13 8.81
N THR A 225 14.58 -22.57 8.15
CA THR A 225 13.93 -21.33 8.60
C THR A 225 13.05 -21.59 9.83
N LEU A 226 12.33 -22.71 9.85
CA LEU A 226 11.52 -23.11 11.01
C LEU A 226 12.39 -23.38 12.24
N GLU A 227 13.52 -24.07 12.08
CA GLU A 227 14.49 -24.34 13.15
C GLU A 227 15.07 -23.04 13.74
N ARG A 228 15.44 -22.10 12.87
CA ARG A 228 16.09 -20.85 13.31
C ARG A 228 15.11 -19.84 13.90
N SER A 229 13.89 -19.77 13.38
CA SER A 229 13.02 -18.61 13.60
C SER A 229 11.53 -18.96 13.57
N GLY A 230 11.15 -20.23 13.55
CA GLY A 230 9.76 -20.67 13.37
C GLY A 230 8.80 -20.10 14.41
N LYS A 231 9.26 -19.96 15.66
CA LYS A 231 8.49 -19.40 16.78
C LYS A 231 8.07 -17.93 16.62
N LEU A 232 8.75 -17.21 15.73
CA LEU A 232 8.50 -15.79 15.49
C LEU A 232 7.43 -15.56 14.40
N PHE A 233 6.96 -16.62 13.74
CA PHE A 233 5.89 -16.48 12.76
C PHE A 233 4.56 -16.22 13.44
N ASP A 234 3.85 -15.23 12.93
CA ASP A 234 2.40 -15.14 13.11
C ASP A 234 1.73 -16.11 12.13
N ILE A 235 1.21 -17.23 12.64
CA ILE A 235 0.62 -18.31 11.84
C ILE A 235 -0.90 -18.12 11.81
N LYS A 236 -1.47 -18.12 10.60
CA LYS A 236 -2.92 -18.07 10.36
C LYS A 236 -3.41 -19.37 9.74
N ILE A 237 -4.68 -19.66 9.98
CA ILE A 237 -5.44 -20.73 9.32
C ILE A 237 -6.46 -20.11 8.35
N PRO A 238 -7.01 -20.85 7.38
CA PRO A 238 -7.96 -20.29 6.40
C PRO A 238 -9.18 -19.59 7.02
N GLN A 239 -9.66 -20.04 8.18
CA GLN A 239 -10.79 -19.43 8.90
C GLN A 239 -10.41 -18.20 9.75
N SER A 240 -9.11 -17.89 9.87
CA SER A 240 -8.68 -16.66 10.54
C SER A 240 -9.26 -15.44 9.82
N ARG A 241 -9.58 -14.39 10.57
CA ARG A 241 -10.21 -13.15 10.06
C ARG A 241 -9.29 -11.94 10.17
N THR A 242 -7.98 -12.18 10.23
CA THR A 242 -6.95 -11.14 10.26
C THR A 242 -5.61 -11.71 9.83
N THR A 243 -4.75 -10.85 9.30
CA THR A 243 -3.33 -11.08 9.01
C THR A 243 -2.55 -9.83 9.41
N ASN A 244 -1.28 -10.01 9.78
CA ASN A 244 -0.34 -8.90 9.97
C ASN A 244 -0.06 -8.21 8.63
N CYS A 245 0.38 -6.94 8.69
CA CYS A 245 0.77 -6.16 7.52
C CYS A 245 1.87 -6.87 6.73
N PHE A 246 1.66 -7.06 5.43
CA PHE A 246 2.73 -7.48 4.54
C PHE A 246 3.65 -6.29 4.25
N THR A 247 4.94 -6.51 4.40
CA THR A 247 5.98 -5.50 4.15
C THR A 247 6.84 -5.92 2.97
N LYS A 248 7.61 -4.98 2.42
CA LYS A 248 8.61 -5.26 1.37
C LYS A 248 9.66 -6.33 1.72
N SER A 249 9.74 -6.72 3.00
CA SER A 249 10.66 -7.70 3.58
C SER A 249 10.06 -9.10 3.68
N TYR A 250 8.79 -9.28 3.30
CA TYR A 250 8.09 -10.56 3.34
C TYR A 250 8.80 -11.63 2.51
N GLY A 251 8.83 -12.87 3.01
CA GLY A 251 9.59 -13.97 2.41
C GLY A 251 11.11 -13.92 2.65
N ARG A 252 11.65 -12.85 3.26
CA ARG A 252 13.07 -12.73 3.62
C ARG A 252 13.29 -12.65 5.13
N PHE A 253 12.51 -11.81 5.81
CA PHE A 253 12.54 -11.68 7.27
C PHE A 253 11.30 -12.34 7.86
N VAL A 254 11.45 -12.99 9.01
CA VAL A 254 10.36 -13.70 9.68
C VAL A 254 9.51 -12.74 10.50
N GLU A 255 10.12 -12.07 11.45
CA GLU A 255 9.40 -11.20 12.38
C GLU A 255 8.97 -9.88 11.72
N GLY A 256 7.70 -9.51 11.92
CA GLY A 256 7.16 -8.21 11.53
C GLY A 256 7.08 -7.96 10.03
N SER A 257 7.16 -9.01 9.19
CA SER A 257 7.10 -8.88 7.74
C SER A 257 5.75 -9.26 7.12
N GLY A 258 4.92 -10.00 7.85
CA GLY A 258 3.60 -10.49 7.46
C GLY A 258 3.28 -11.83 8.14
N SER A 259 2.04 -12.29 8.04
CA SER A 259 1.63 -13.62 8.52
C SER A 259 2.03 -14.73 7.56
N VAL A 260 2.02 -15.98 8.02
CA VAL A 260 2.14 -17.19 7.18
C VAL A 260 0.89 -18.06 7.33
N LEU A 261 0.63 -18.92 6.35
CA LEU A 261 -0.55 -19.77 6.30
C LEU A 261 -0.19 -21.22 6.66
N GLU A 262 -0.94 -21.79 7.60
CA GLU A 262 -1.00 -23.22 7.83
C GLU A 262 -1.94 -23.89 6.82
N THR A 263 -1.46 -24.98 6.22
CA THR A 263 -2.23 -25.76 5.24
C THR A 263 -2.56 -27.18 5.71
N SER A 264 -2.10 -27.56 6.91
CA SER A 264 -2.48 -28.83 7.50
C SER A 264 -3.91 -28.78 8.00
N SER A 265 -4.68 -29.82 7.69
CA SER A 265 -6.02 -30.06 8.26
C SER A 265 -5.96 -30.77 9.62
N VAL A 266 -4.76 -30.89 10.21
CA VAL A 266 -4.55 -31.57 11.49
C VAL A 266 -4.65 -30.51 12.59
N GLU A 267 -5.57 -30.70 13.55
CA GLU A 267 -5.60 -29.88 14.76
C GLU A 267 -4.35 -30.15 15.57
N VAL A 268 -3.39 -29.22 15.49
CA VAL A 268 -2.18 -29.26 16.29
C VAL A 268 -2.41 -28.45 17.57
N GLN A 269 -2.56 -29.15 18.69
CA GLN A 269 -2.54 -28.53 20.02
C GLN A 269 -1.10 -28.15 20.36
N ALA A 270 -0.76 -26.86 20.23
CA ALA A 270 0.50 -26.34 20.75
C ALA A 270 0.35 -26.07 22.25
N ASP A 271 0.64 -27.07 23.08
CA ASP A 271 0.79 -26.88 24.52
C ASP A 271 1.99 -25.98 24.83
N LEU A 272 1.82 -25.06 25.77
CA LEU A 272 2.83 -24.06 26.19
C LEU A 272 3.99 -24.66 26.99
N GLN A 273 4.10 -25.99 27.09
CA GLN A 273 5.13 -26.69 27.87
C GLN A 273 6.23 -27.35 27.02
N TYR A 274 6.18 -27.24 25.70
CA TYR A 274 7.15 -27.87 24.81
C TYR A 274 8.52 -27.18 24.83
N SER A 275 9.57 -27.99 24.76
CA SER A 275 10.93 -27.53 24.47
C SER A 275 11.04 -26.94 23.06
N ASP A 276 12.10 -26.16 22.79
CA ASP A 276 12.37 -25.55 21.49
C ASP A 276 12.38 -26.56 20.34
N GLU A 277 12.95 -27.74 20.58
CA GLU A 277 13.04 -28.82 19.59
C GLU A 277 11.67 -29.45 19.31
N GLU A 278 10.84 -29.63 20.33
CA GLU A 278 9.48 -30.16 20.20
C GLU A 278 8.57 -29.19 19.44
N ILE A 279 8.69 -27.89 19.70
CA ILE A 279 7.94 -26.86 18.97
C ILE A 279 8.30 -26.90 17.49
N VAL A 280 9.59 -26.95 17.15
CA VAL A 280 10.03 -27.01 15.74
C VAL A 280 9.53 -28.28 15.06
N LYS A 281 9.61 -29.43 15.74
CA LYS A 281 9.08 -30.70 15.22
C LYS A 281 7.59 -30.60 14.92
N GLU A 282 6.84 -29.90 15.76
CA GLU A 282 5.41 -29.69 15.56
C GLU A 282 5.12 -28.71 14.41
N LEU A 283 5.85 -27.60 14.33
CA LEU A 283 5.74 -26.65 13.22
C LEU A 283 6.00 -27.30 11.85
N LYS A 284 6.92 -28.26 11.77
CA LYS A 284 7.19 -29.02 10.53
C LYS A 284 5.97 -29.84 10.07
N LYS A 285 5.13 -30.33 10.99
CA LYS A 285 3.91 -31.08 10.66
C LYS A 285 2.78 -30.20 10.12
N ARG A 286 2.75 -28.92 10.52
CA ARG A 286 1.71 -27.94 10.16
C ARG A 286 1.75 -27.49 8.69
N LYS A 287 2.78 -27.89 7.93
CA LYS A 287 2.94 -27.55 6.49
C LYS A 287 2.71 -26.06 6.23
N LEU A 288 3.57 -25.23 6.82
CA LEU A 288 3.47 -23.79 6.72
C LEU A 288 3.97 -23.28 5.36
N ARG A 289 3.29 -22.28 4.81
CA ARG A 289 3.70 -21.57 3.60
C ARG A 289 3.54 -20.06 3.73
N TYR A 290 4.30 -19.32 2.95
CA TYR A 290 4.00 -17.92 2.69
C TYR A 290 2.71 -17.80 1.85
N PHE A 291 2.02 -16.67 1.96
CA PHE A 291 0.97 -16.30 1.02
C PHE A 291 1.59 -16.09 -0.36
N SER A 292 0.94 -16.56 -1.42
CA SER A 292 1.41 -16.30 -2.77
C SER A 292 1.30 -14.79 -3.09
N PRO A 293 2.07 -14.28 -4.08
CA PRO A 293 1.88 -12.91 -4.56
C PRO A 293 0.43 -12.60 -4.96
N ARG A 294 -0.29 -13.56 -5.54
CA ARG A 294 -1.69 -13.38 -5.96
C ARG A 294 -2.63 -13.28 -4.75
N GLU A 295 -2.43 -14.11 -3.73
CA GLU A 295 -3.21 -14.05 -2.49
C GLU A 295 -2.98 -12.72 -1.74
N MET A 296 -1.74 -12.23 -1.72
CA MET A 296 -1.43 -10.90 -1.17
C MET A 296 -2.13 -9.77 -1.95
N LEU A 297 -2.12 -9.85 -3.29
CA LEU A 297 -2.84 -8.89 -4.14
C LEU A 297 -4.37 -8.95 -3.91
N ASN A 298 -4.93 -10.14 -3.68
CA ASN A 298 -6.34 -10.30 -3.33
C ASN A 298 -6.68 -9.59 -2.02
N LEU A 299 -5.85 -9.78 -0.97
CA LEU A 299 -6.00 -9.09 0.31
C LEU A 299 -5.83 -7.57 0.19
N HIS A 300 -5.10 -7.09 -0.82
CA HIS A 300 -4.94 -5.66 -1.13
C HIS A 300 -6.01 -5.12 -2.10
N GLY A 301 -6.99 -5.92 -2.50
CA GLY A 301 -8.10 -5.49 -3.36
C GLY A 301 -7.76 -5.30 -4.85
N PHE A 302 -6.62 -5.82 -5.31
CA PHE A 302 -6.26 -5.80 -6.73
C PHE A 302 -7.16 -6.74 -7.54
N PRO A 303 -7.52 -6.39 -8.78
CA PRO A 303 -8.43 -7.19 -9.58
C PRO A 303 -7.79 -8.53 -9.99
N LYS A 304 -8.63 -9.52 -10.33
CA LYS A 304 -8.20 -10.89 -10.63
C LYS A 304 -7.33 -11.00 -11.88
N ASP A 305 -7.52 -10.10 -12.84
CA ASP A 305 -6.75 -9.99 -14.08
C ASP A 305 -5.41 -9.25 -13.90
N PHE A 306 -5.11 -8.73 -12.71
CA PHE A 306 -3.81 -8.11 -12.44
C PHE A 306 -2.69 -9.15 -12.47
N VAL A 307 -1.66 -8.88 -13.26
CA VAL A 307 -0.54 -9.81 -13.51
C VAL A 307 0.82 -9.13 -13.33
N PHE A 308 1.83 -9.93 -12.98
CA PHE A 308 3.23 -9.49 -13.06
C PHE A 308 3.86 -9.95 -14.38
N PRO A 309 4.86 -9.21 -14.90
CA PRO A 309 5.72 -9.70 -15.98
C PRO A 309 6.34 -11.06 -15.62
N ASN A 310 6.45 -11.96 -16.60
CA ASN A 310 6.91 -13.34 -16.40
C ASN A 310 8.32 -13.43 -15.79
N GLU A 311 9.17 -12.42 -15.99
CA GLU A 311 10.52 -12.38 -15.43
C GLU A 311 10.59 -12.01 -13.94
N ILE A 312 9.48 -11.57 -13.34
CA ILE A 312 9.47 -11.16 -11.93
C ILE A 312 9.52 -12.40 -11.03
N THR A 313 10.58 -12.47 -10.23
CA THR A 313 10.71 -13.49 -9.18
C THR A 313 9.70 -13.25 -8.06
N THR A 314 9.33 -14.31 -7.33
CA THR A 314 8.46 -14.21 -6.15
C THR A 314 8.93 -13.17 -5.12
N GLN A 315 10.25 -13.09 -4.88
CA GLN A 315 10.81 -12.13 -3.92
C GLN A 315 10.70 -10.68 -4.41
N GLN A 316 10.82 -10.45 -5.72
CA GLN A 316 10.56 -9.13 -6.30
C GLN A 316 9.08 -8.77 -6.21
N ALA A 317 8.17 -9.72 -6.46
CA ALA A 317 6.72 -9.51 -6.29
C ALA A 317 6.37 -9.15 -4.83
N TYR A 318 6.86 -9.89 -3.85
CA TYR A 318 6.67 -9.55 -2.42
C TYR A 318 7.16 -8.15 -2.08
N LYS A 319 8.33 -7.76 -2.60
CA LYS A 319 8.87 -6.42 -2.40
C LYS A 319 7.96 -5.35 -3.00
N LEU A 320 7.43 -5.58 -4.20
CA LEU A 320 6.56 -4.63 -4.91
C LEU A 320 5.19 -4.50 -4.24
N ILE A 321 4.56 -5.60 -3.82
CA ILE A 321 3.25 -5.61 -3.15
C ILE A 321 3.35 -5.06 -1.72
N GLY A 322 4.47 -5.34 -1.05
CA GLY A 322 4.70 -4.94 0.34
C GLY A 322 5.11 -3.49 0.53
N ASN A 323 5.42 -2.76 -0.56
CA ASN A 323 5.49 -1.30 -0.55
C ASN A 323 4.05 -0.78 -0.60
#